data_AF-A0A317IMC5-F1
#
_entry.id   AF-A0A317IMC5-F1
#
_cell.length_a   1.000
_cell.length_b   1.000
_cell.length_c   1.000
_cell.angle_alpha   90.00
_cell.angle_beta   90.00
_cell.angle_gamma   90.00
#
_symmetry.space_group_name_H-M   'P 1'
#
loop_
_entity.id
_entity.type
_entity.pdbx_description
1 polymer ?
#
loop_
_entity_poly.entity_id
_entity_poly.type
_entity_poly.pdbx_seq_one_letter_code
_entity_poly.pdbx_strand_id
1 'polypeptide(L)'
;MLRTLIAKLIRAGWVCCLVVAVIVPAVSADAAVLNSTTIIKLVRGAKVFEPDAQITAYVNGKEIIVVSYLNPKANDNDCKIDAVLIAKAIFDVFPPPAFSNLRVNLYDSKDATQSIYRSVIVRAGDIEVFAKGGISKEALLASLTVAHERRSGVIPRPSPRAILNMPITGEFRKKERQTLLRDIRDLQLKNQELGREVADVDRCCTLFGASEAFVPRQDEHGFVRAYNDTVIALNEEQAKVNRAVTELYHKLPVAGPQYERRVAVYKRLEYLERHGKDVTQLRRIFEKDVEPRARMGQDSLELDVSLSTVERALNKM
;
A
#
# COMPACT_ATOMS: atom_id res chain seq x y z
N MET A 1 -6.74 -81.76 50.79
CA MET A 1 -7.59 -80.57 50.67
C MET A 1 -6.85 -79.40 51.30
N LEU A 2 -6.33 -78.50 50.46
CA LEU A 2 -6.77 -77.10 50.36
C LEU A 2 -6.22 -76.25 51.53
N ARG A 3 -5.13 -75.51 51.31
CA ARG A 3 -5.15 -74.08 50.92
C ARG A 3 -5.87 -73.21 51.95
N THR A 4 -5.09 -72.51 52.78
CA THR A 4 -5.31 -71.16 53.37
C THR A 4 -4.39 -71.01 54.59
N LEU A 5 -3.64 -69.94 54.86
CA LEU A 5 -3.32 -68.71 54.14
C LEU A 5 -2.19 -68.04 54.97
N ILE A 6 -0.98 -67.96 54.40
CA ILE A 6 -0.19 -66.71 54.28
C ILE A 6 -0.16 -65.81 55.54
N ALA A 7 0.88 -65.88 56.38
CA ALA A 7 2.18 -65.23 56.21
C ALA A 7 2.19 -63.69 56.42
N LYS A 8 3.07 -63.28 57.35
CA LYS A 8 3.78 -61.99 57.45
C LYS A 8 2.97 -60.71 57.75
N LEU A 9 2.92 -60.33 59.03
CA LEU A 9 3.01 -58.92 59.43
C LEU A 9 3.89 -58.81 60.69
N ILE A 10 5.20 -58.79 60.48
CA ILE A 10 6.20 -58.50 61.50
C ILE A 10 6.74 -57.10 61.24
N ARG A 11 6.54 -56.23 62.24
CA ARG A 11 7.47 -55.18 62.73
C ARG A 11 8.38 -54.51 61.68
N ALA A 12 7.97 -53.33 61.22
CA ALA A 12 8.84 -52.29 60.68
C ALA A 12 8.21 -50.97 61.16
N GLY A 13 8.88 -50.11 61.93
CA GLY A 13 10.14 -49.47 61.59
C GLY A 13 9.79 -47.99 61.38
N TRP A 14 10.00 -47.17 62.40
CA TRP A 14 9.88 -45.72 62.32
C TRP A 14 10.83 -45.21 61.23
N VAL A 15 10.26 -44.70 60.13
CA VAL A 15 11.01 -43.98 59.10
C VAL A 15 10.67 -42.51 59.24
N CYS A 16 11.63 -41.75 59.77
CA CYS A 16 11.66 -40.30 59.67
C CYS A 16 11.68 -39.89 58.19
N CYS A 17 10.55 -39.42 57.67
CA CYS A 17 10.51 -38.71 56.39
C CYS A 17 11.17 -37.33 56.57
N LEU A 18 12.45 -37.26 56.21
CA LEU A 18 13.21 -36.03 56.06
C LEU A 18 12.68 -35.29 54.82
N VAL A 19 11.87 -34.25 55.05
CA VAL A 19 11.33 -33.38 53.99
C VAL A 19 12.48 -32.51 53.47
N VAL A 20 13.11 -32.93 52.38
CA VAL A 20 14.04 -32.10 51.61
C VAL A 20 13.21 -31.07 50.86
N ALA A 21 13.17 -29.84 51.35
CA ALA A 21 12.61 -28.69 50.66
C ALA A 21 13.50 -28.37 49.44
N VAL A 22 13.10 -28.87 48.26
CA VAL A 22 13.69 -28.44 46.99
C VAL A 22 13.25 -27.01 46.74
N ILE A 23 14.14 -26.06 47.00
CA ILE A 23 13.99 -24.66 46.59
C ILE A 23 14.10 -24.64 45.07
N VAL A 24 12.96 -24.72 44.38
CA VAL A 24 12.91 -24.51 42.93
C VAL A 24 13.15 -23.01 42.69
N PRO A 25 14.19 -22.61 41.96
CA PRO A 25 14.37 -21.21 41.60
C PRO A 25 13.16 -20.77 40.77
N ALA A 26 12.49 -19.71 41.24
CA ALA A 26 11.45 -19.04 40.48
C ALA A 26 12.09 -18.50 39.19
N VAL A 27 11.90 -19.23 38.09
CA VAL A 27 12.24 -18.74 36.76
C VAL A 27 11.30 -17.57 36.53
N SER A 28 11.84 -16.36 36.60
CA SER A 28 11.13 -15.15 36.20
C SER A 28 10.71 -15.33 34.75
N ALA A 29 9.44 -15.62 34.52
CA ALA A 29 8.86 -15.65 33.20
C ALA A 29 8.94 -14.23 32.65
N ASP A 30 9.91 -13.98 31.76
CA ASP A 30 9.95 -12.77 30.96
C ASP A 30 8.57 -12.62 30.31
N ALA A 31 7.85 -11.57 30.68
CA ALA A 31 6.53 -11.32 30.17
C ALA A 31 6.66 -11.15 28.65
N ALA A 32 6.23 -12.17 27.91
CA ALA A 32 6.39 -12.21 26.46
C ALA A 32 5.82 -10.91 25.87
N VAL A 33 6.69 -10.11 25.26
CA VAL A 33 6.27 -8.84 24.67
C VAL A 33 5.34 -9.15 23.51
N LEU A 34 4.08 -8.74 23.64
CA LEU A 34 3.08 -8.90 22.62
C LEU A 34 3.46 -8.06 21.40
N ASN A 35 3.79 -8.73 20.30
CA ASN A 35 4.05 -8.10 19.02
C ASN A 35 3.45 -8.96 17.90
N SER A 36 3.28 -8.37 16.72
CA SER A 36 2.71 -9.04 15.54
C SER A 36 3.48 -10.31 15.16
N THR A 37 4.81 -10.30 15.29
CA THR A 37 5.66 -11.45 14.94
C THR A 37 5.45 -12.65 15.86
N THR A 38 5.25 -12.42 17.16
CA THR A 38 4.96 -13.46 18.14
C THR A 38 3.59 -14.07 17.87
N ILE A 39 2.58 -13.25 17.57
CA ILE A 39 1.24 -13.73 17.21
C ILE A 39 1.30 -14.61 15.95
N ILE A 40 2.00 -14.18 14.90
CA ILE A 40 2.16 -14.98 13.68
C ILE A 40 2.85 -16.32 13.97
N LYS A 41 3.87 -16.34 14.83
CA LYS A 41 4.54 -17.59 15.24
C LYS A 41 3.60 -18.54 15.98
N LEU A 42 2.76 -18.03 16.88
CA LEU A 42 1.76 -18.84 17.59
C LEU A 42 0.71 -19.42 16.63
N VAL A 43 0.21 -18.60 15.71
CA VAL A 43 -0.77 -19.05 14.70
C VAL A 43 -0.17 -20.14 13.79
N ARG A 44 1.09 -19.98 13.36
CA ARG A 44 1.80 -21.02 12.59
C ARG A 44 2.04 -22.29 13.42
N GLY A 45 2.39 -22.13 14.70
CA GLY A 45 2.57 -23.26 15.63
C GLY A 45 1.30 -24.07 15.85
N ALA A 46 0.13 -23.43 15.76
CA ALA A 46 -1.17 -24.10 15.86
C ALA A 46 -1.50 -24.98 14.65
N LYS A 47 -0.76 -24.86 13.53
CA LYS A 47 -0.95 -25.65 12.29
C LYS A 47 -2.39 -25.62 11.73
N VAL A 48 -3.08 -24.51 11.93
CA VAL A 48 -4.45 -24.28 11.42
C VAL A 48 -4.42 -23.99 9.92
N PHE A 49 -3.41 -23.23 9.47
CA PHE A 49 -3.22 -22.90 8.07
C PHE A 49 -2.12 -23.75 7.43
N GLU A 50 -2.11 -23.81 6.10
CA GLU A 50 -1.01 -24.39 5.33
C GLU A 50 0.32 -23.67 5.68
N PRO A 51 1.48 -24.36 5.65
CA PRO A 51 2.77 -23.78 6.05
C PRO A 51 3.15 -22.50 5.29
N ASP A 52 2.67 -22.41 4.06
CA ASP A 52 2.93 -21.38 3.06
C ASP A 52 1.88 -20.26 3.09
N ALA A 53 0.85 -20.38 3.94
CA ALA A 53 -0.21 -19.39 4.04
C ALA A 53 0.33 -18.02 4.49
N GLN A 54 -0.11 -16.98 3.78
CA GLN A 54 0.17 -15.60 4.15
C GLN A 54 -0.71 -15.19 5.33
N ILE A 55 -0.07 -14.99 6.49
CA ILE A 55 -0.74 -14.60 7.73
C ILE A 55 -0.22 -13.22 8.13
N THR A 56 -1.13 -12.29 8.33
CA THR A 56 -0.83 -10.97 8.92
C THR A 56 -1.57 -10.85 10.24
N ALA A 57 -0.91 -10.35 11.28
CA ALA A 57 -1.55 -10.10 12.56
C ALA A 57 -1.18 -8.72 13.09
N TYR A 58 -2.11 -8.06 13.75
CA TYR A 58 -1.88 -6.78 14.43
C TYR A 58 -2.83 -6.63 15.61
N VAL A 59 -2.51 -5.68 16.47
CA VAL A 59 -3.21 -5.44 17.74
C VAL A 59 -3.90 -4.09 17.64
N ASN A 60 -5.21 -4.07 17.88
CA ASN A 60 -6.03 -2.87 17.86
C ASN A 60 -6.69 -2.69 19.23
N GLY A 61 -5.99 -2.01 20.14
CA GLY A 61 -6.44 -1.87 21.53
C GLY A 61 -6.53 -3.23 22.23
N LYS A 62 -7.75 -3.63 22.63
CA LYS A 62 -8.04 -4.92 23.30
C LYS A 62 -8.47 -6.03 22.34
N GLU A 63 -8.39 -5.78 21.04
CA GLU A 63 -8.74 -6.73 19.99
C GLU A 63 -7.48 -7.13 19.23
N ILE A 64 -7.27 -8.43 19.06
CA ILE A 64 -6.26 -8.97 18.14
C ILE A 64 -6.95 -9.22 16.81
N ILE A 65 -6.34 -8.79 15.72
CA ILE A 65 -6.85 -9.01 14.37
C ILE A 65 -5.86 -9.89 13.61
N VAL A 66 -6.33 -11.05 13.17
CA VAL A 66 -5.61 -11.99 12.31
C VAL A 66 -6.24 -11.98 10.93
N VAL A 67 -5.41 -11.84 9.91
CA VAL A 67 -5.80 -11.81 8.51
C VAL A 67 -5.10 -12.93 7.77
N SER A 68 -5.87 -13.73 7.04
CA SER A 68 -5.37 -14.81 6.19
C SER A 68 -6.28 -14.98 4.97
N TYR A 69 -5.96 -15.95 4.11
CA TYR A 69 -6.79 -16.36 2.99
C TYR A 69 -7.60 -17.60 3.34
N LEU A 70 -8.82 -17.63 2.83
CA LEU A 70 -9.74 -18.73 2.96
C LEU A 70 -9.34 -19.88 2.02
N ASN A 71 -9.36 -21.11 2.53
CA ASN A 71 -9.26 -22.29 1.70
C ASN A 71 -10.48 -22.36 0.75
N PRO A 72 -10.31 -22.53 -0.57
CA PRO A 72 -11.42 -22.56 -1.52
C PRO A 72 -12.53 -23.59 -1.23
N LYS A 73 -12.25 -24.61 -0.42
CA LYS A 73 -13.20 -25.66 -0.02
C LYS A 73 -13.83 -25.43 1.36
N ALA A 74 -13.38 -24.42 2.11
CA ALA A 74 -13.84 -24.16 3.47
C ALA A 74 -15.25 -23.55 3.50
N ASN A 75 -16.10 -24.14 4.33
CA ASN A 75 -17.42 -23.61 4.66
C ASN A 75 -17.35 -22.69 5.90
N ASP A 76 -18.49 -22.13 6.30
CA ASP A 76 -18.58 -21.23 7.45
C ASP A 76 -18.25 -21.91 8.78
N ASN A 77 -18.54 -23.21 8.93
CA ASN A 77 -18.18 -23.97 10.12
C ASN A 77 -16.67 -24.18 10.20
N ASP A 78 -15.99 -24.43 9.07
CA ASP A 78 -14.53 -24.52 9.00
C ASP A 78 -13.91 -23.19 9.43
N CYS A 79 -14.44 -22.06 8.96
CA CYS A 79 -13.99 -20.72 9.37
C CYS A 79 -14.10 -20.51 10.90
N LYS A 80 -15.20 -20.97 11.51
CA LYS A 80 -15.40 -20.89 12.96
C LYS A 80 -14.41 -21.78 13.72
N ILE A 81 -14.19 -23.01 13.24
CA ILE A 81 -13.24 -23.95 13.84
C ILE A 81 -11.83 -23.36 13.80
N ASP A 82 -11.40 -22.86 12.64
CA ASP A 82 -10.10 -22.24 12.48
C ASP A 82 -9.94 -21.04 13.43
N ALA A 83 -10.96 -20.17 13.50
CA ALA A 83 -10.95 -19.03 14.41
C ALA A 83 -10.82 -19.43 15.89
N VAL A 84 -11.50 -20.49 16.32
CA VAL A 84 -11.42 -21.03 17.69
C VAL A 84 -10.04 -21.63 17.98
N LEU A 85 -9.47 -22.37 17.03
CA LEU A 85 -8.14 -22.96 17.19
C LEU A 85 -7.06 -21.87 17.30
N ILE A 86 -7.16 -20.83 16.48
CA ILE A 86 -6.27 -19.66 16.54
C ILE A 86 -6.46 -18.90 17.86
N ALA A 87 -7.72 -18.67 18.28
CA ALA A 87 -8.05 -18.03 19.56
C ALA A 87 -7.43 -18.77 20.74
N LYS A 88 -7.60 -20.09 20.79
CA LYS A 88 -7.03 -20.94 21.84
C LYS A 88 -5.51 -20.80 21.89
N ALA A 89 -4.83 -20.95 20.75
CA ALA A 89 -3.37 -20.85 20.69
C ALA A 89 -2.82 -19.51 21.16
N ILE A 90 -3.55 -18.41 20.91
CA ILE A 90 -3.19 -17.07 21.35
C ILE A 90 -3.52 -16.87 22.84
N PHE A 91 -4.73 -17.22 23.29
CA PHE A 91 -5.17 -17.01 24.67
C PHE A 91 -4.47 -17.91 25.69
N ASP A 92 -3.97 -19.08 25.28
CA ASP A 92 -3.15 -19.95 26.13
C ASP A 92 -1.82 -19.26 26.53
N VAL A 93 -1.28 -18.39 25.66
CA VAL A 93 -0.03 -17.65 25.90
C VAL A 93 -0.29 -16.26 26.47
N PHE A 94 -1.37 -15.62 26.02
CA PHE A 94 -1.77 -14.27 26.40
C PHE A 94 -3.17 -14.27 27.01
N PRO A 95 -3.32 -14.68 28.29
CA PRO A 95 -4.62 -14.75 28.94
C PRO A 95 -5.23 -13.35 29.20
N PRO A 96 -6.56 -13.26 29.40
CA PRO A 96 -7.20 -12.03 29.87
C PRO A 96 -6.56 -11.52 31.17
N PRO A 97 -6.49 -10.19 31.39
CA PRO A 97 -7.27 -9.13 30.74
C PRO A 97 -6.58 -8.45 29.55
N ALA A 98 -5.46 -8.98 29.05
CA ALA A 98 -4.67 -8.33 28.00
C ALA A 98 -5.51 -8.08 26.72
N PHE A 99 -6.35 -9.05 26.35
CA PHE A 99 -7.29 -8.96 25.22
C PHE A 99 -8.62 -9.58 25.61
N SER A 100 -9.70 -9.03 25.08
CA SER A 100 -11.05 -9.58 25.28
C SER A 100 -11.54 -10.36 24.06
N ASN A 101 -11.11 -9.94 22.86
CA ASN A 101 -11.63 -10.45 21.60
C ASN A 101 -10.49 -10.74 20.61
N LEU A 102 -10.66 -11.81 19.85
CA LEU A 102 -9.90 -12.09 18.64
C LEU A 102 -10.85 -11.97 17.45
N ARG A 103 -10.44 -11.22 16.42
CA ARG A 103 -11.11 -11.18 15.12
C ARG A 103 -10.25 -11.86 14.07
N VAL A 104 -10.82 -12.83 13.36
CA VAL A 104 -10.17 -13.52 12.26
C VAL A 104 -10.88 -13.14 10.97
N ASN A 105 -10.15 -12.52 10.04
CA ASN A 105 -10.62 -12.14 8.72
C ASN A 105 -10.00 -13.06 7.67
N LEU A 106 -10.84 -13.84 6.99
CA LEU A 106 -10.44 -14.78 5.95
C LEU A 106 -10.92 -14.26 4.59
N TYR A 107 -9.98 -13.82 3.75
CA TYR A 107 -10.25 -13.29 2.42
C TYR A 107 -10.43 -14.42 1.41
N ASP A 108 -11.39 -14.27 0.49
CA ASP A 108 -11.53 -15.22 -0.60
C ASP A 108 -10.34 -15.12 -1.55
N SER A 109 -9.60 -16.21 -1.73
CA SER A 109 -8.46 -16.27 -2.65
C SER A 109 -8.85 -16.07 -4.12
N LYS A 110 -10.13 -16.25 -4.46
CA LYS A 110 -10.67 -15.98 -5.81
C LYS A 110 -10.97 -14.50 -6.05
N ASP A 111 -11.11 -13.70 -4.99
CA ASP A 111 -11.33 -12.26 -5.12
C ASP A 111 -9.99 -11.52 -5.23
N ALA A 112 -9.56 -11.26 -6.47
CA ALA A 112 -8.36 -10.50 -6.77
C ALA A 112 -8.35 -9.10 -6.12
N THR A 113 -9.52 -8.54 -5.82
CA THR A 113 -9.64 -7.20 -5.21
C THR A 113 -9.52 -7.21 -3.68
N GLN A 114 -9.47 -8.41 -3.06
CA GLN A 114 -9.48 -8.57 -1.60
C GLN A 114 -10.60 -7.74 -0.95
N SER A 115 -11.74 -7.65 -1.62
CA SER A 115 -12.87 -6.84 -1.19
C SER A 115 -13.86 -7.66 -0.38
N ILE A 116 -13.88 -8.98 -0.51
CA ILE A 116 -14.80 -9.87 0.20
C ILE A 116 -14.02 -10.73 1.21
N TYR A 117 -14.46 -10.71 2.46
CA TYR A 117 -13.91 -11.57 3.50
C TYR A 117 -14.99 -12.07 4.46
N ARG A 118 -14.70 -13.21 5.09
CA ARG A 118 -15.48 -13.73 6.22
C ARG A 118 -14.79 -13.31 7.50
N SER A 119 -15.54 -12.69 8.41
CA SER A 119 -15.05 -12.28 9.72
C SER A 119 -15.69 -13.11 10.82
N VAL A 120 -14.86 -13.64 11.72
CA VAL A 120 -15.31 -14.36 12.92
C VAL A 120 -14.69 -13.68 14.12
N ILE A 121 -15.53 -13.31 15.09
CA ILE A 121 -15.09 -12.72 16.36
C ILE A 121 -15.26 -13.77 17.45
N VAL A 122 -14.17 -14.09 18.15
CA VAL A 122 -14.11 -15.05 19.26
C VAL A 122 -13.78 -14.31 20.54
N ARG A 123 -14.58 -14.52 21.59
CA ARG A 123 -14.35 -13.91 22.92
C ARG A 123 -13.50 -14.84 23.77
N ALA A 124 -12.59 -14.26 24.57
CA ALA A 124 -11.75 -15.04 25.47
C ALA A 124 -12.57 -15.86 26.49
N GLY A 125 -13.65 -15.27 27.02
CA GLY A 125 -14.53 -15.94 27.98
C GLY A 125 -15.20 -17.20 27.42
N ASP A 126 -15.58 -17.22 26.14
CA ASP A 126 -16.21 -18.39 25.52
C ASP A 126 -15.21 -19.55 25.40
N ILE A 127 -13.94 -19.25 25.08
CA ILE A 127 -12.86 -20.25 25.01
C ILE A 127 -12.55 -20.80 26.40
N GLU A 128 -12.53 -19.96 27.45
CA GLU A 128 -12.32 -20.40 28.82
C GLU A 128 -13.44 -21.32 29.32
N VAL A 129 -14.71 -20.98 29.04
CA VAL A 129 -15.86 -21.79 29.43
C VAL A 129 -15.85 -23.13 28.69
N PHE A 130 -15.49 -23.13 27.40
CA PHE A 130 -15.31 -24.36 26.63
C PHE A 130 -14.16 -25.22 27.16
N ALA A 131 -13.02 -24.63 27.48
CA ALA A 131 -11.87 -25.34 28.05
C ALA A 131 -12.18 -26.01 29.39
N LYS A 132 -13.09 -25.42 30.18
CA LYS A 132 -13.63 -26.00 31.43
C LYS A 132 -14.73 -27.04 31.22
N GLY A 133 -15.13 -27.30 29.97
CA GLY A 133 -16.22 -28.22 29.63
C GLY A 133 -17.62 -27.70 29.94
N GLY A 134 -17.77 -26.39 30.18
CA GLY A 134 -19.06 -25.78 30.54
C GLY A 134 -20.02 -25.62 29.36
N ILE A 135 -19.51 -25.65 28.13
CA ILE A 135 -20.30 -25.64 26.89
C ILE A 135 -19.82 -26.75 25.95
N SER A 136 -20.75 -27.35 25.20
CA SER A 136 -20.39 -28.35 24.19
C SER A 136 -19.74 -27.70 22.97
N LYS A 137 -19.08 -28.51 22.13
CA LYS A 137 -18.49 -28.06 20.88
C LYS A 137 -19.53 -27.42 19.96
N GLU A 138 -20.69 -28.04 19.84
CA GLU A 138 -21.80 -27.59 18.99
C GLU A 138 -22.36 -26.26 19.50
N ALA A 139 -22.49 -26.11 20.83
CA ALA A 139 -22.96 -24.88 21.45
C ALA A 139 -21.98 -23.71 21.21
N LEU A 140 -20.66 -23.95 21.32
CA LEU A 140 -19.64 -22.94 21.03
C LEU A 140 -19.68 -22.55 19.54
N LEU A 141 -19.73 -23.51 18.62
CA LEU A 141 -19.77 -23.19 17.18
C LEU A 141 -21.08 -22.50 16.78
N ALA A 142 -22.19 -22.80 17.46
CA ALA A 142 -23.47 -22.14 17.24
C ALA A 142 -23.50 -20.69 17.75
N SER A 143 -22.78 -20.36 18.83
CA SER A 143 -22.72 -19.01 19.37
C SER A 143 -21.89 -18.04 18.50
N LEU A 144 -20.94 -18.57 17.72
CA LEU A 144 -20.11 -17.77 16.81
C LEU A 144 -20.88 -17.38 15.55
N THR A 145 -20.82 -16.11 15.18
CA THR A 145 -21.40 -15.57 13.94
C THR A 145 -20.31 -15.31 12.90
N VAL A 146 -20.54 -15.76 11.66
CA VAL A 146 -19.66 -15.45 10.52
C VAL A 146 -20.25 -14.25 9.79
N ALA A 147 -19.60 -13.10 9.89
CA ALA A 147 -19.98 -11.92 9.13
C ALA A 147 -19.38 -11.99 7.72
N HIS A 148 -20.22 -11.89 6.70
CA HIS A 148 -19.78 -11.77 5.31
C HIS A 148 -19.62 -10.29 5.00
N GLU A 149 -18.43 -9.77 5.28
CA GLU A 149 -18.13 -8.36 5.09
C GLU A 149 -17.51 -8.15 3.72
N ARG A 150 -18.10 -7.21 2.99
CA ARG A 150 -17.37 -6.57 1.90
C ARG A 150 -16.63 -5.40 2.53
N ARG A 151 -15.34 -5.27 2.28
CA ARG A 151 -14.57 -4.07 2.58
C ARG A 151 -15.16 -2.93 1.77
N SER A 152 -16.20 -2.29 2.31
CA SER A 152 -16.90 -1.15 1.70
C SER A 152 -16.00 0.09 1.65
N GLY A 153 -14.86 0.05 2.33
CA GLY A 153 -13.75 0.92 2.04
C GLY A 153 -13.18 0.58 0.68
N VAL A 154 -13.64 1.28 -0.36
CA VAL A 154 -12.67 1.96 -1.22
C VAL A 154 -11.67 2.55 -0.24
N ILE A 155 -10.48 1.99 -0.08
CA ILE A 155 -9.37 2.74 0.52
C ILE A 155 -9.41 4.02 -0.30
N PRO A 156 -9.84 5.16 0.27
CA PRO A 156 -10.10 6.34 -0.52
C PRO A 156 -8.83 6.54 -1.30
N ARG A 157 -8.91 6.35 -2.64
CA ARG A 157 -7.72 6.37 -3.48
C ARG A 157 -7.07 7.68 -3.13
N PRO A 158 -5.88 7.67 -2.50
CA PRO A 158 -5.31 8.90 -2.05
C PRO A 158 -5.16 9.73 -3.31
N SER A 159 -5.70 10.95 -3.27
CA SER A 159 -5.66 11.79 -4.46
C SER A 159 -4.21 11.89 -4.93
N PRO A 160 -3.95 12.09 -6.23
CA PRO A 160 -2.58 12.28 -6.73
C PRO A 160 -1.81 13.29 -5.86
N ARG A 161 -2.49 14.37 -5.45
CA ARG A 161 -1.97 15.37 -4.53
C ARG A 161 -1.66 14.83 -3.13
N ALA A 162 -2.46 13.92 -2.58
CA ALA A 162 -2.18 13.27 -1.31
C ALA A 162 -0.99 12.30 -1.41
N ILE A 163 -0.88 11.53 -2.50
CA ILE A 163 0.23 10.60 -2.76
C ILE A 163 1.54 11.38 -2.89
N LEU A 164 1.53 12.46 -3.66
CA LEU A 164 2.71 13.28 -3.89
C LEU A 164 3.20 14.02 -2.65
N ASN A 165 2.37 14.17 -1.62
CA ASN A 165 2.73 14.79 -0.35
C ASN A 165 2.91 13.79 0.79
N MET A 166 2.77 12.49 0.53
CA MET A 166 2.88 11.47 1.56
C MET A 166 4.34 11.36 2.06
N PRO A 167 4.59 11.38 3.38
CA PRO A 167 5.91 11.11 3.92
C PRO A 167 6.27 9.63 3.69
N ILE A 168 7.46 9.39 3.11
CA ILE A 168 7.99 8.04 2.92
C ILE A 168 8.46 7.52 4.27
N THR A 169 7.66 6.67 4.90
CA THR A 169 7.97 6.03 6.18
C THR A 169 8.71 4.71 5.99
N GLY A 170 9.60 4.37 6.92
CA GLY A 170 10.35 3.09 6.95
C GLY A 170 11.64 3.10 6.12
N GLU A 171 12.54 2.16 6.43
CA GLU A 171 13.86 2.06 5.78
C GLU A 171 13.86 1.11 4.56
N PHE A 172 12.87 0.22 4.45
CA PHE A 172 12.77 -0.72 3.32
C PHE A 172 12.66 0.04 1.99
N ARG A 173 13.69 -0.12 1.14
CA ARG A 173 13.77 0.45 -0.22
C ARG A 173 13.44 1.94 -0.30
N LYS A 174 13.74 2.68 0.78
CA LYS A 174 13.41 4.11 0.95
C LYS A 174 13.93 4.98 -0.21
N LYS A 175 15.16 4.72 -0.68
CA LYS A 175 15.77 5.46 -1.79
C LYS A 175 15.01 5.28 -3.11
N GLU A 176 14.64 4.05 -3.45
CA GLU A 176 13.90 3.72 -4.68
C GLU A 176 12.53 4.40 -4.66
N ARG A 177 11.85 4.34 -3.53
CA ARG A 177 10.57 5.03 -3.30
C ARG A 177 10.70 6.54 -3.44
N GLN A 178 11.75 7.14 -2.85
CA GLN A 178 12.03 8.59 -2.95
C GLN A 178 12.28 9.04 -4.38
N THR A 179 13.09 8.28 -5.13
CA THR A 179 13.37 8.54 -6.54
C THR A 179 12.08 8.54 -7.35
N LEU A 180 11.26 7.50 -7.21
CA LEU A 180 10.03 7.37 -7.99
C LEU A 180 9.04 8.50 -7.69
N LEU A 181 8.88 8.86 -6.42
CA LEU A 181 8.01 9.96 -5.99
C LEU A 181 8.48 11.32 -6.56
N ARG A 182 9.80 11.56 -6.59
CA ARG A 182 10.37 12.76 -7.21
C ARG A 182 10.06 12.80 -8.70
N ASP A 183 10.28 11.69 -9.41
CA ASP A 183 10.12 11.65 -10.86
C ASP A 183 8.63 11.82 -11.26
N ILE A 184 7.67 11.33 -10.47
CA ILE A 184 6.23 11.63 -10.68
C ILE A 184 5.94 13.12 -10.47
N ARG A 185 6.54 13.77 -9.45
CA ARG A 185 6.38 15.23 -9.24
C ARG A 185 6.92 16.02 -10.43
N ASP A 186 8.07 15.63 -10.98
CA ASP A 186 8.65 16.29 -12.14
C ASP A 186 7.74 16.18 -13.37
N LEU A 187 7.07 15.03 -13.59
CA LEU A 187 6.04 14.91 -14.62
C LEU A 187 4.85 15.84 -14.39
N GLN A 188 4.39 15.97 -13.15
CA GLN A 188 3.29 16.87 -12.81
C GLN A 188 3.66 18.33 -13.09
N LEU A 189 4.88 18.76 -12.74
CA LEU A 189 5.38 20.10 -13.03
C LEU A 189 5.44 20.34 -14.54
N LYS A 190 5.93 19.36 -15.33
CA LYS A 190 5.94 19.48 -16.80
C LYS A 190 4.53 19.63 -17.38
N ASN A 191 3.53 18.91 -16.89
CA ASN A 191 2.14 19.13 -17.31
C ASN A 191 1.66 20.56 -17.01
N GLN A 192 2.03 21.13 -15.85
CA GLN A 192 1.71 22.51 -15.50
C GLN A 192 2.41 23.51 -16.42
N GLU A 193 3.70 23.30 -16.72
CA GLU A 193 4.47 24.14 -17.65
C GLU A 193 3.89 24.12 -19.06
N LEU A 194 3.42 22.96 -19.51
CA LEU A 194 2.77 22.79 -20.80
C LEU A 194 1.36 23.42 -20.84
N GLY A 195 0.79 23.78 -19.70
CA GLY A 195 -0.56 24.34 -19.57
C GLY A 195 -1.67 23.38 -20.01
N ARG A 196 -1.37 22.08 -20.15
CA ARG A 196 -2.30 21.02 -20.51
C ARG A 196 -1.81 19.69 -19.95
N GLU A 197 -2.75 18.80 -19.67
CA GLU A 197 -2.44 17.45 -19.19
C GLU A 197 -1.99 16.58 -20.38
N VAL A 198 -0.68 16.31 -20.46
CA VAL A 198 -0.07 15.45 -21.51
C VAL A 198 0.26 14.07 -20.96
N ALA A 199 0.83 14.02 -19.75
CA ALA A 199 1.07 12.79 -19.01
C ALA A 199 -0.11 12.45 -18.09
N ASP A 200 -0.46 11.17 -18.02
CA ASP A 200 -1.40 10.63 -17.04
C ASP A 200 -0.71 10.40 -15.69
N VAL A 201 -0.58 11.48 -14.90
CA VAL A 201 0.06 11.45 -13.58
C VAL A 201 -0.72 10.59 -12.59
N ASP A 202 -2.05 10.52 -12.76
CA ASP A 202 -2.97 9.76 -11.90
C ASP A 202 -2.71 8.26 -12.00
N ARG A 203 -2.44 7.77 -13.22
CA ARG A 203 -2.01 6.39 -13.46
C ARG A 203 -0.71 6.09 -12.72
N CYS A 204 0.31 6.94 -12.84
CA CYS A 204 1.60 6.75 -12.14
C CYS A 204 1.43 6.76 -10.61
N CYS A 205 0.63 7.69 -10.08
CA CYS A 205 0.33 7.76 -8.64
C CYS A 205 -0.39 6.50 -8.15
N THR A 206 -1.35 5.99 -8.93
CA THR A 206 -2.09 4.76 -8.59
C THR A 206 -1.16 3.54 -8.48
N LEU A 207 -0.24 3.38 -9.44
CA LEU A 207 0.73 2.28 -9.44
C LEU A 207 1.74 2.41 -8.31
N PHE A 208 2.22 3.63 -8.02
CA PHE A 208 3.06 3.87 -6.85
C PHE A 208 2.33 3.52 -5.54
N GLY A 209 1.08 3.93 -5.38
CA GLY A 209 0.28 3.55 -4.21
C GLY A 209 0.11 2.04 -4.05
N ALA A 210 0.02 1.29 -5.17
CA ALA A 210 0.00 -0.16 -5.15
C ALA A 210 1.34 -0.76 -4.69
N SER A 211 2.48 -0.22 -5.11
CA SER A 211 3.80 -0.70 -4.66
C SER A 211 4.01 -0.44 -3.16
N GLU A 212 3.54 0.71 -2.66
CA GLU A 212 3.61 1.06 -1.24
C GLU A 212 2.82 0.10 -0.34
N ALA A 213 1.76 -0.53 -0.84
CA ALA A 213 0.97 -1.49 -0.07
C ALA A 213 1.74 -2.77 0.32
N PHE A 214 2.85 -3.09 -0.38
CA PHE A 214 3.70 -4.24 -0.09
C PHE A 214 4.78 -3.94 0.96
N VAL A 215 5.12 -2.66 1.18
CA VAL A 215 6.19 -2.25 2.10
C VAL A 215 5.93 -2.70 3.55
N PRO A 216 4.72 -2.52 4.14
CA PRO A 216 4.45 -2.99 5.49
C PRO A 216 4.53 -4.51 5.64
N ARG A 217 4.35 -5.25 4.54
CA ARG A 217 4.39 -6.72 4.51
C ARG A 217 5.81 -7.26 4.31
N GLN A 218 6.79 -6.40 4.05
CA GLN A 218 8.15 -6.78 3.65
C GLN A 218 8.17 -7.79 2.47
N ASP A 219 7.17 -7.71 1.59
CA ASP A 219 7.06 -8.57 0.41
C ASP A 219 7.92 -8.00 -0.72
N GLU A 220 9.16 -8.48 -0.81
CA GLU A 220 10.12 -8.01 -1.80
C GLU A 220 9.68 -8.29 -3.24
N HIS A 221 9.15 -9.48 -3.52
CA HIS A 221 8.73 -9.85 -4.87
C HIS A 221 7.51 -9.05 -5.32
N GLY A 222 6.52 -8.87 -4.43
CA GLY A 222 5.36 -8.02 -4.69
C GLY A 222 5.76 -6.57 -4.94
N PHE A 223 6.63 -6.02 -4.08
CA PHE A 223 7.16 -4.67 -4.26
C PHE A 223 7.89 -4.50 -5.59
N VAL A 224 8.86 -5.38 -5.91
CA VAL A 224 9.68 -5.26 -7.13
C VAL A 224 8.82 -5.30 -8.38
N ARG A 225 7.79 -6.16 -8.42
CA ARG A 225 6.87 -6.23 -9.55
C ARG A 225 6.09 -4.91 -9.71
N ALA A 226 5.41 -4.47 -8.66
CA ALA A 226 4.61 -3.24 -8.69
C ALA A 226 5.48 -1.99 -8.94
N TYR A 227 6.69 -1.97 -8.40
CA TYR A 227 7.69 -0.92 -8.65
C TYR A 227 8.06 -0.86 -10.13
N ASN A 228 8.40 -2.00 -10.74
CA ASN A 228 8.74 -2.05 -12.16
C ASN A 228 7.58 -1.61 -13.05
N ASP A 229 6.36 -2.02 -12.75
CA ASP A 229 5.15 -1.58 -13.47
C ASP A 229 5.00 -0.05 -13.38
N THR A 230 5.30 0.54 -12.22
CA THR A 230 5.27 1.99 -12.03
C THR A 230 6.35 2.70 -12.85
N VAL A 231 7.58 2.16 -12.89
CA VAL A 231 8.69 2.71 -13.69
C VAL A 231 8.38 2.64 -15.19
N ILE A 232 7.79 1.54 -15.66
CA ILE A 232 7.38 1.40 -17.07
C ILE A 232 6.35 2.48 -17.42
N ALA A 233 5.29 2.62 -16.62
CA ALA A 233 4.28 3.65 -16.83
C ALA A 233 4.90 5.06 -16.82
N LEU A 234 5.79 5.35 -15.87
CA LEU A 234 6.51 6.62 -15.79
C LEU A 234 7.28 6.93 -17.09
N ASN A 235 8.00 5.94 -17.62
CA ASN A 235 8.76 6.10 -18.86
C ASN A 235 7.85 6.33 -20.08
N GLU A 236 6.71 5.65 -20.16
CA GLU A 236 5.70 5.87 -21.20
C GLU A 236 5.16 7.31 -21.16
N GLU A 237 4.76 7.78 -19.98
CA GLU A 237 4.23 9.15 -19.81
C GLU A 237 5.31 10.21 -20.07
N GLN A 238 6.55 9.97 -19.64
CA GLN A 238 7.68 10.86 -19.94
C GLN A 238 7.96 10.94 -21.45
N ALA A 239 7.80 9.84 -22.18
CA ALA A 239 7.93 9.84 -23.63
C ALA A 239 6.82 10.69 -24.30
N LYS A 240 5.58 10.66 -23.80
CA LYS A 240 4.50 11.53 -24.30
C LYS A 240 4.82 13.00 -24.06
N VAL A 241 5.28 13.35 -22.86
CA VAL A 241 5.71 14.71 -22.53
C VAL A 241 6.84 15.15 -23.44
N ASN A 242 7.86 14.32 -23.65
CA ASN A 242 8.97 14.64 -24.54
C ASN A 242 8.49 14.88 -25.99
N ARG A 243 7.54 14.09 -26.50
CA ARG A 243 6.94 14.33 -27.83
C ARG A 243 6.21 15.67 -27.88
N ALA A 244 5.37 15.98 -26.88
CA ALA A 244 4.66 17.26 -26.82
C ALA A 244 5.61 18.45 -26.69
N VAL A 245 6.71 18.30 -25.94
CA VAL A 245 7.77 19.30 -25.84
C VAL A 245 8.46 19.49 -27.18
N THR A 246 8.81 18.41 -27.89
CA THR A 246 9.38 18.48 -29.24
C THR A 246 8.43 19.15 -30.23
N GLU A 247 7.13 18.83 -30.18
CA GLU A 247 6.10 19.50 -30.98
C GLU A 247 6.04 21.01 -30.69
N LEU A 248 6.19 21.42 -29.43
CA LEU A 248 6.28 22.84 -29.06
C LEU A 248 7.57 23.48 -29.54
N TYR A 249 8.71 22.79 -29.45
CA TYR A 249 9.98 23.29 -29.97
C TYR A 249 9.94 23.48 -31.49
N HIS A 250 9.26 22.61 -32.23
CA HIS A 250 9.06 22.81 -33.67
C HIS A 250 8.17 23.99 -34.02
N LYS A 251 7.33 24.44 -33.08
CA LYS A 251 6.49 25.62 -33.23
C LYS A 251 7.19 26.93 -32.84
N LEU A 252 8.20 26.85 -31.97
CA LEU A 252 8.99 28.02 -31.59
C LEU A 252 9.82 28.52 -32.79
N PRO A 253 10.13 29.83 -32.81
CA PRO A 253 11.13 30.38 -33.71
C PRO A 253 12.42 29.55 -33.73
N VAL A 254 13.06 29.42 -34.89
CA VAL A 254 14.38 28.76 -34.97
C VAL A 254 15.44 29.71 -34.40
N ALA A 255 16.44 29.17 -33.68
CA ALA A 255 17.56 29.96 -33.19
C ALA A 255 18.23 30.77 -34.32
N GLY A 256 18.52 32.05 -34.08
CA GLY A 256 19.04 32.96 -35.11
C GLY A 256 18.97 34.43 -34.69
N PRO A 257 19.08 35.39 -35.63
CA PRO A 257 19.00 36.81 -35.34
C PRO A 257 17.72 37.16 -34.56
N GLN A 258 17.87 38.03 -33.55
CA GLN A 258 16.78 38.52 -32.71
C GLN A 258 15.92 37.40 -32.08
N TYR A 259 16.50 36.22 -31.81
CA TYR A 259 15.79 35.03 -31.34
C TYR A 259 14.87 35.31 -30.15
N GLU A 260 15.40 35.90 -29.08
CA GLU A 260 14.63 36.17 -27.86
C GLU A 260 13.40 37.07 -28.13
N ARG A 261 13.58 38.08 -28.97
CA ARG A 261 12.53 39.02 -29.35
C ARG A 261 11.45 38.35 -30.21
N ARG A 262 11.86 37.50 -31.17
CA ARG A 262 10.94 36.68 -31.96
C ARG A 262 10.17 35.69 -31.09
N VAL A 263 10.82 35.04 -30.12
CA VAL A 263 10.16 34.16 -29.15
C VAL A 263 9.13 34.93 -28.32
N ALA A 264 9.45 36.14 -27.87
CA ALA A 264 8.52 36.98 -27.11
C ALA A 264 7.27 37.34 -27.93
N VAL A 265 7.45 37.75 -29.19
CA VAL A 265 6.34 38.04 -30.12
C VAL A 265 5.49 36.79 -30.37
N TYR A 266 6.12 35.65 -30.64
CA TYR A 266 5.41 34.38 -30.84
C TYR A 266 4.56 33.99 -29.64
N LYS A 267 5.14 34.04 -28.43
CA LYS A 267 4.42 33.75 -27.17
C LYS A 267 3.23 34.70 -26.96
N ARG A 268 3.38 35.98 -27.32
CA ARG A 268 2.29 36.96 -27.22
C ARG A 268 1.16 36.67 -28.21
N LEU A 269 1.49 36.26 -29.44
CA LEU A 269 0.51 35.83 -30.43
C LEU A 269 -0.27 34.59 -29.95
N GLU A 270 0.42 33.56 -29.45
CA GLU A 270 -0.25 32.38 -28.87
C GLU A 270 -1.15 32.76 -27.68
N TYR A 271 -0.68 33.63 -26.80
CA TYR A 271 -1.45 34.10 -25.66
C TYR A 271 -2.77 34.76 -26.11
N LEU A 272 -2.72 35.69 -27.05
CA LEU A 272 -3.91 36.40 -27.55
C LEU A 272 -4.89 35.47 -28.27
N GLU A 273 -4.37 34.54 -29.08
CA GLU A 273 -5.19 33.52 -29.76
C GLU A 273 -5.93 32.62 -28.76
N ARG A 274 -5.27 32.16 -27.69
CA ARG A 274 -5.90 31.38 -26.61
C ARG A 274 -7.00 32.16 -25.87
N HIS A 275 -6.92 33.50 -25.87
CA HIS A 275 -7.94 34.38 -25.27
C HIS A 275 -8.99 34.85 -26.29
N GLY A 276 -9.08 34.19 -27.46
CA GLY A 276 -10.11 34.44 -28.47
C GLY A 276 -9.93 35.75 -29.23
N LYS A 277 -8.75 36.38 -29.18
CA LYS A 277 -8.44 37.54 -30.01
C LYS A 277 -8.02 37.07 -31.40
N ASP A 278 -8.57 37.68 -32.43
CA ASP A 278 -8.15 37.39 -33.81
C ASP A 278 -6.77 37.99 -34.08
N VAL A 279 -5.77 37.12 -34.12
CA VAL A 279 -4.38 37.43 -34.48
C VAL A 279 -3.96 36.81 -35.81
N THR A 280 -4.90 36.33 -36.63
CA THR A 280 -4.63 35.55 -37.85
C THR A 280 -3.72 36.30 -38.82
N GLN A 281 -3.97 37.59 -39.03
CA GLN A 281 -3.15 38.42 -39.92
C GLN A 281 -1.73 38.62 -39.36
N LEU A 282 -1.59 38.89 -38.06
CA LEU A 282 -0.29 39.09 -37.42
C LEU A 282 0.53 37.80 -37.39
N ARG A 283 -0.12 36.66 -37.12
CA ARG A 283 0.49 35.34 -37.20
C ARG A 283 0.99 35.05 -38.61
N ARG A 284 0.20 35.35 -39.63
CA ARG A 284 0.60 35.18 -41.03
C ARG A 284 1.82 36.01 -41.40
N ILE A 285 1.89 37.28 -40.96
CA ILE A 285 3.06 38.15 -41.19
C ILE A 285 4.28 37.57 -40.47
N PHE A 286 4.14 37.16 -39.21
CA PHE A 286 5.23 36.57 -38.45
C PHE A 286 5.78 35.29 -39.12
N GLU A 287 4.90 34.38 -39.52
CA GLU A 287 5.28 33.10 -40.11
C GLU A 287 5.82 33.22 -41.54
N LYS A 288 5.32 34.16 -42.35
CA LYS A 288 5.73 34.32 -43.75
C LYS A 288 6.87 35.30 -43.97
N ASP A 289 6.96 36.35 -43.14
CA ASP A 289 7.91 37.44 -43.39
C ASP A 289 9.02 37.47 -42.34
N VAL A 290 8.75 37.18 -41.07
CA VAL A 290 9.75 37.26 -39.99
C VAL A 290 10.59 35.97 -39.91
N GLU A 291 9.96 34.81 -39.78
CA GLU A 291 10.67 33.54 -39.58
C GLU A 291 11.57 33.14 -40.77
N PRO A 292 11.13 33.22 -42.04
CA PRO A 292 11.98 32.85 -43.17
C PRO A 292 13.22 33.73 -43.31
N ARG A 293 13.09 35.05 -43.06
CA ARG A 293 14.22 35.99 -43.10
C ARG A 293 15.26 35.67 -42.03
N ALA A 294 14.80 35.38 -40.81
CA ALA A 294 15.70 34.98 -39.73
C ALA A 294 16.42 33.65 -40.01
N ARG A 295 15.74 32.68 -40.64
CA ARG A 295 16.36 31.40 -41.08
C ARG A 295 17.40 31.59 -42.17
N MET A 296 17.20 32.56 -43.06
CA MET A 296 18.16 32.89 -44.12
C MET A 296 19.35 33.72 -43.62
N GLY A 297 19.37 34.13 -42.34
CA GLY A 297 20.40 35.01 -41.80
C GLY A 297 20.44 36.38 -42.48
N GLN A 298 19.33 36.79 -43.11
CA GLN A 298 19.25 38.04 -43.87
C GLN A 298 19.29 39.27 -42.96
N ASP A 299 19.64 40.41 -43.56
CA ASP A 299 19.92 41.71 -42.96
C ASP A 299 19.09 42.02 -41.70
N SER A 300 19.81 42.38 -40.64
CA SER A 300 19.23 42.71 -39.33
C SER A 300 18.17 43.81 -39.40
N LEU A 301 18.28 44.75 -40.35
CA LEU A 301 17.38 45.90 -40.46
C LEU A 301 15.99 45.53 -40.99
N GLU A 302 15.90 44.73 -42.05
CA GLU A 302 14.59 44.34 -42.60
C GLU A 302 13.83 43.40 -41.67
N LEU A 303 14.56 42.52 -40.98
CA LEU A 303 14.00 41.69 -39.92
C LEU A 303 13.46 42.56 -38.78
N ASP A 304 14.22 43.58 -38.36
CA ASP A 304 13.85 44.50 -37.30
C ASP A 304 12.59 45.31 -37.65
N VAL A 305 12.47 45.79 -38.89
CA VAL A 305 11.29 46.53 -39.36
C VAL A 305 10.04 45.65 -39.34
N SER A 306 10.13 44.43 -39.86
CA SER A 306 9.00 43.48 -39.86
C SER A 306 8.60 43.10 -38.43
N LEU A 307 9.57 42.79 -37.57
CA LEU A 307 9.31 42.43 -36.17
C LEU A 307 8.70 43.60 -35.38
N SER A 308 9.23 44.82 -35.54
CA SER A 308 8.70 46.04 -34.92
C SER A 308 7.30 46.41 -35.42
N THR A 309 6.93 45.98 -36.63
CA THR A 309 5.57 46.18 -37.16
C THR A 309 4.58 45.26 -36.45
N VAL A 310 4.94 43.98 -36.28
CA VAL A 310 4.12 43.02 -35.53
C VAL A 310 4.00 43.45 -34.05
N GLU A 311 5.09 43.85 -33.41
CA GLU A 311 5.08 44.33 -32.01
C GLU A 311 4.19 45.57 -31.82
N ARG A 312 4.29 46.57 -32.71
CA ARG A 312 3.43 47.76 -32.64
C ARG A 312 1.96 47.43 -32.82
N ALA A 313 1.63 46.47 -33.66
CA ALA A 313 0.25 46.00 -33.81
C ALA A 313 -0.23 45.26 -32.56
N LEU A 314 0.61 44.39 -31.99
CA LEU A 314 0.31 43.67 -30.74
C LEU A 314 0.11 44.61 -29.55
N ASN A 315 0.87 45.70 -29.46
CA ASN A 315 0.73 46.68 -28.38
C ASN A 315 -0.56 47.51 -28.46
N LYS A 316 -1.29 47.46 -29.58
CA LYS A 316 -2.60 48.12 -29.74
C LYS A 316 -3.78 47.21 -29.40
N MET A 317 -3.55 45.90 -29.19
CA MET A 317 -4.57 44.88 -28.91
C MET A 317 -4.65 44.55 -27.41
#